data_AF-A0A2K8Z479-F1
#
_entry.id   AF-A0A2K8Z479-F1
#
_cell.length_a   1.000
_cell.length_b   1.000
_cell.length_c   1.000
_cell.angle_alpha   90.00
_cell.angle_beta   90.00
_cell.angle_gamma   90.00
#
_symmetry.space_group_name_H-M   'P 1'
#
loop_
_entity.id
_entity.type
_entity.pdbx_description
1 polymer ?
#
loop_
_entity_poly.entity_id
_entity_poly.type
_entity_poly.pdbx_seq_one_letter_code
_entity_poly.pdbx_strand_id
1 'polypeptide(L)' 'MDGTQFAHTIQRLIQHHQIRQICIYRLDPLKLYDQQREWSFGHEFIQVGPYSYNLNRVRTYRIAENRLFLYF' A
#
# COMPACT_ATOMS: atom_id res chain seq x y z
N MET A 1 4.93 -9.73 -10.78
CA MET A 1 3.63 -9.11 -11.09
C MET A 1 3.94 -7.68 -11.52
N ASP A 2 3.34 -7.20 -12.59
CA ASP A 2 3.53 -5.82 -13.06
C ASP A 2 2.92 -4.82 -12.05
N GLY A 3 3.66 -3.76 -11.72
CA GLY A 3 3.31 -2.76 -10.72
C GLY A 3 2.02 -2.03 -11.08
N THR A 4 1.73 -1.85 -12.36
CA THR A 4 0.47 -1.26 -12.85
C THR A 4 -0.72 -2.16 -12.56
N GLN A 5 -0.58 -3.46 -12.84
CA GLN A 5 -1.62 -4.44 -12.54
C GLN A 5 -1.85 -4.56 -11.03
N PHE A 6 -0.77 -4.48 -10.25
CA PHE A 6 -0.85 -4.49 -8.79
C PHE A 6 -1.51 -3.21 -8.24
N ALA A 7 -1.22 -2.03 -8.81
CA ALA A 7 -1.90 -0.78 -8.46
C ALA A 7 -3.42 -0.89 -8.63
N HIS A 8 -3.88 -1.39 -9.79
CA HIS A 8 -5.31 -1.62 -10.01
C HIS A 8 -5.91 -2.64 -9.05
N THR A 9 -5.17 -3.70 -8.72
CA THR A 9 -5.62 -4.72 -7.76
C THR A 9 -5.81 -4.12 -6.38
N ILE A 10 -4.83 -3.36 -5.89
CA ILE A 10 -4.88 -2.69 -4.59
C ILE A 10 -6.00 -1.64 -4.55
N GLN A 11 -6.19 -0.85 -5.62
CA GLN A 11 -7.30 0.11 -5.71
C GLN A 11 -8.66 -0.56 -5.53
N ARG A 12 -8.87 -1.71 -6.20
CA ARG A 12 -10.12 -2.49 -6.06
C ARG A 12 -10.30 -3.01 -4.64
N LEU A 13 -9.23 -3.52 -4.02
CA LEU A 13 -9.27 -4.01 -2.64
C LEU A 13 -9.60 -2.90 -1.64
N ILE A 14 -9.03 -1.70 -1.83
CA ILE A 14 -9.30 -0.52 -1.00
C ILE A 14 -10.79 -0.16 -1.04
N GLN A 15 -11.38 -0.14 -2.24
CA GLN A 15 -12.80 0.15 -2.41
C GLN A 15 -13.67 -0.96 -1.79
N HIS A 16 -13.37 -2.22 -2.10
CA HIS A 16 -14.15 -3.37 -1.65
C HIS A 16 -14.16 -3.53 -0.12
N HIS A 17 -13.01 -3.36 0.52
CA HIS A 17 -12.86 -3.50 1.98
C HIS A 17 -13.04 -2.18 2.75
N GLN A 18 -13.45 -1.10 2.06
CA GLN A 18 -13.61 0.24 2.65
C GLN A 18 -12.38 0.66 3.48
N ILE A 19 -11.19 0.44 2.93
CA ILE A 19 -9.93 0.72 3.62
C ILE A 19 -9.87 2.21 3.95
N ARG A 20 -9.56 2.52 5.21
CA ARG A 20 -9.45 3.89 5.75
C ARG A 20 -8.03 4.28 6.10
N GLN A 21 -7.10 3.34 5.99
CA GLN A 21 -5.72 3.54 6.39
C GLN A 21 -4.78 2.60 5.64
N ILE A 22 -3.64 3.14 5.20
CA ILE A 22 -2.55 2.36 4.61
C ILE A 22 -1.35 2.38 5.56
N CYS A 23 -0.79 1.21 5.79
CA CYS A 23 0.38 0.97 6.64
C CYS A 23 1.52 0.42 5.77
N ILE A 24 2.67 1.10 5.78
CA ILE A 24 3.85 0.71 5.02
C ILE A 24 4.88 0.08 5.96
N TYR A 25 5.25 -1.15 5.65
CA TYR A 25 6.35 -1.87 6.28
C TYR A 25 7.48 -2.02 5.27
N ARG A 26 8.70 -1.67 5.66
CA ARG A 26 9.91 -1.92 4.87
C ARG A 26 10.68 -3.03 5.58
N LEU A 27 11.33 -3.91 4.81
CA LEU A 27 12.21 -4.97 5.31
C LEU A 27 13.53 -4.47 5.94
N ASP A 28 13.48 -3.37 6.69
CA ASP A 28 14.40 -3.12 7.81
C ASP A 28 13.74 -3.71 9.06
N PRO A 29 14.46 -4.34 9.99
CA PRO A 29 13.85 -5.22 10.97
C PRO A 29 12.87 -4.44 11.85
N LEU A 30 11.57 -4.67 11.60
CA LEU A 30 10.44 -4.46 12.51
C LEU A 30 9.88 -3.03 12.68
N LYS A 31 10.14 -2.07 11.79
CA LYS A 31 9.53 -0.73 11.92
C LYS A 31 8.41 -0.49 10.90
N LEU A 32 7.20 -0.27 11.42
CA LEU A 32 6.14 0.43 10.67
C LEU A 32 6.74 1.79 10.28
N TYR A 33 6.94 1.96 8.97
CA TYR A 33 7.63 3.14 8.46
C TYR A 33 6.65 4.31 8.31
N ASP A 34 5.42 4.00 7.91
CA ASP A 34 4.41 5.02 7.69
C ASP A 34 2.99 4.48 7.86
N GLN A 35 2.10 5.30 8.41
CA GLN A 35 0.68 5.00 8.59
C GLN A 35 -0.13 6.27 8.33
N GLN A 36 -0.90 6.27 7.25
CA GLN A 36 -1.66 7.45 6.84
C GLN A 36 -3.09 7.11 6.46
N ARG A 37 -3.96 8.12 6.63
CA ARG A 37 -5.37 8.09 6.19
C ARG A 37 -5.58 8.71 4.81
N GLU A 38 -4.53 9.33 4.27
CA GLU A 38 -4.53 9.94 2.94
C GLU A 38 -3.52 9.24 2.05
N TRP A 39 -3.97 8.87 0.86
CA TRP A 39 -3.14 8.25 -0.16
C TRP A 39 -3.66 8.58 -1.56
N SER A 40 -2.79 8.47 -2.56
CA SER A 40 -3.14 8.57 -3.97
C SER A 40 -2.36 7.53 -4.78
N PHE A 41 -2.88 7.19 -5.96
CA PHE A 41 -2.25 6.22 -6.85
C PHE A 41 -1.70 6.94 -8.08
N GLY A 42 -0.46 6.60 -8.43
CA GLY A 42 0.12 6.82 -9.76
C GLY A 42 0.05 5.55 -10.60
N HIS A 43 0.73 5.54 -11.76
CA HIS A 43 0.74 4.41 -12.68
C HIS A 43 1.17 3.09 -11.99
N GLU A 44 2.36 3.08 -11.38
CA GLU A 44 2.95 1.93 -10.67
C GLU A 44 3.35 2.30 -9.22
N PHE A 45 2.85 3.42 -8.72
CA PHE A 45 3.22 3.98 -7.43
C PHE A 45 2.00 4.21 -6.56
N ILE A 46 2.20 4.12 -5.25
CA ILE A 46 1.26 4.63 -4.26
C ILE A 46 1.95 5.71 -3.44
N GLN A 47 1.30 6.86 -3.32
CA GLN A 47 1.72 7.93 -2.43
C GLN A 47 0.95 7.80 -1.12
N VAL A 48 1.65 7.69 -0.01
CA VAL A 48 1.09 7.57 1.35
C VAL A 48 1.74 8.69 2.16
N GLY A 49 0.95 9.70 2.54
CA GLY A 49 1.47 10.95 3.10
C GLY A 49 2.52 11.62 2.17
N PRO A 50 3.70 11.99 2.69
CA PRO A 50 4.73 12.67 1.90
C PRO A 50 5.58 11.72 1.04
N TYR A 51 5.40 10.41 1.15
CA TYR A 51 6.28 9.42 0.51
C TYR A 51 5.59 8.68 -0.64
N SER A 52 6.36 8.42 -1.70
CA SER A 52 5.93 7.61 -2.85
C SER A 52 6.62 6.25 -2.82
N TYR A 53 5.85 5.19 -3.03
CA TYR A 53 6.30 3.80 -2.95
C TYR A 53 6.01 3.07 -4.26
N ASN A 54 7.04 2.45 -4.85
CA ASN A 54 6.92 1.70 -6.11
C ASN A 54 6.30 0.32 -5.85
N LEU A 55 5.12 0.09 -6.39
CA LEU A 55 4.31 -1.11 -6.15
C LEU A 55 4.92 -2.39 -6.75
N ASN A 56 5.85 -2.30 -7.70
CA ASN A 56 6.64 -3.46 -8.17
C ASN A 56 7.50 -4.07 -7.07
N ARG A 57 7.81 -3.30 -6.02
CA ARG A 57 8.67 -3.75 -4.92
C ARG A 57 7.90 -4.38 -3.78
N VAL A 58 6.56 -4.40 -3.83
CA VAL A 58 5.75 -5.02 -2.79
C VAL A 58 5.99 -6.54 -2.81
N ARG A 59 6.45 -7.06 -1.68
CA ARG A 59 6.67 -8.49 -1.45
C ARG A 59 5.38 -9.21 -1.12
N THR A 60 4.57 -8.61 -0.26
CA THR A 60 3.26 -9.14 0.12
C THR A 60 2.37 -8.03 0.67
N TYR A 61 1.08 -8.31 0.79
CA TYR A 61 0.11 -7.41 1.41
C TYR A 61 -0.83 -8.18 2.33
N ARG A 62 -1.40 -7.47 3.29
CA ARG A 62 -2.44 -8.00 4.18
C ARG A 62 -3.54 -6.98 4.35
N ILE A 63 -4.77 -7.45 4.45
CA ILE A 63 -5.91 -6.63 4.87
C ILE A 63 -6.34 -7.13 6.24
N ALA A 64 -6.52 -6.22 7.19
CA ALA A 64 -7.14 -6.53 8.47
C ALA A 64 -7.99 -5.34 8.90
N GLU A 65 -9.22 -5.64 9.34
CA GLU A 65 -10.24 -4.65 9.66
C GLU A 65 -10.49 -3.72 8.45
N ASN A 66 -10.03 -2.47 8.53
CA ASN A 66 -10.13 -1.44 7.49
C ASN A 66 -8.75 -0.88 7.12
N ARG A 67 -7.70 -1.67 7.34
CA ARG A 67 -6.31 -1.28 7.12
C ARG A 67 -5.67 -2.17 6.06
N LEU A 68 -4.98 -1.54 5.12
CA LEU A 68 -4.14 -2.22 4.14
C LEU A 68 -2.69 -2.12 4.59
N PHE A 69 -2.05 -3.27 4.74
CA PHE A 69 -0.65 -3.42 5.09
C PHE A 69 0.11 -3.78 3.83
N LEU A 70 1.07 -2.94 3.42
CA LEU A 70 1.95 -3.19 2.30
C LEU A 70 3.37 -3.44 2.82
N TYR A 71 3.94 -4.57 2.43
CA TYR A 71 5.28 -4.99 2.84
C TYR A 71 6.22 -4.88 1.64
N PHE A 72 7.17 -3.94 1.72
CA PHE A 72 8.20 -3.66 0.71
C PHE A 72 9.54 -4.27 1.10
#